data_AF-A0A177EZW0-F1
#
_entry.id   AF-A0A177EZW0-F1
#
_cell.length_a   1.000
_cell.length_b   1.000
_cell.length_c   1.000
_cell.angle_alpha   90.00
_cell.angle_beta   90.00
_cell.angle_gamma   90.00
#
_symmetry.space_group_name_H-M   'P 1'
#
loop_
_entity.id
_entity.type
_entity.pdbx_description
1 polymer ?
#
loop_
_entity_poly.entity_id
_entity_poly.type
_entity_poly.pdbx_seq_one_letter_code
_entity_poly.pdbx_strand_id
1 'polypeptide(L)'
;MLDTIRDAPLGQFLRWITQNRILLYPDEREGFVLPKLASGTSVEDVTNPDNSVSDPVEAQKESPETQSSEKAEDSRPDSELADLEKAGGSSGPSTRPTRRSNDENLEPSLARQRSLSFTEERYALDQQLELEKTNSKPISLYKSADGTILVDWYTTDDPENPQNWSQAKKLFILVQICGVMHRFGVGEAAAAMGLAIYVIGYGVGPLLFAPLCEIPAIGRNGVYTPAFILFTIICIPTAVVDNYAGLLVLRFLQGFLSSPCLANGAASVSDMFSLLLLPVYLSSWTGACFWGPALGPVMASYAVSAKGWRWSLWELLWLSAPILVVYLIAFPETSGATILRRRAARLRKLTGRTDLRSQSEIDQEHMKYSEVFFDAIIKPLEIMMKDPAVAYTNLYSALLYGIYYSFFEAFPLVYVGIYGFNLGELGLTFVTIGVGCTIAVVVYNTYLLLYLVPDIIKNGLRAPEHRLVPALFGVCTLPAGLFMFGWTSRHGVHWIVSTIGVIIVVCSNFVIFQCIFVYLPLSYPRYTASLLASNDLFRSLFAAGTVIFSRPMFVNLGIGPGISLLAGLACAGVVGMFLLWRIGGMLRARSKFAVG
;
A
#
# COMPACT_ATOMS: atom_id res chain seq x y z
N MET A 1 18.20 -20.25 22.77
CA MET A 1 16.73 -20.18 22.97
C MET A 1 16.34 -19.28 24.13
N LEU A 2 16.85 -19.45 25.35
CA LEU A 2 16.48 -18.57 26.49
C LEU A 2 16.70 -17.07 26.22
N ASP A 3 17.79 -16.69 25.54
CA ASP A 3 18.02 -15.30 25.11
C ASP A 3 16.96 -14.81 24.11
N THR A 4 16.57 -15.64 23.15
CA THR A 4 15.51 -15.34 22.19
C THR A 4 14.17 -15.11 22.88
N ILE A 5 13.83 -15.98 23.86
CA ILE A 5 12.61 -15.85 24.66
C ILE A 5 12.65 -14.59 25.54
N ARG A 6 13.80 -14.28 26.14
CA ARG A 6 14.04 -13.03 26.90
C ARG A 6 13.76 -11.80 26.04
N ASP A 7 14.31 -11.77 24.83
CA ASP A 7 14.32 -10.58 23.99
C ASP A 7 13.03 -10.41 23.15
N ALA A 8 12.18 -11.46 23.11
CA ALA A 8 10.83 -11.44 22.56
C ALA A 8 9.80 -10.72 23.47
N PRO A 9 8.63 -10.29 22.95
CA PRO A 9 7.65 -9.51 23.70
C PRO A 9 7.18 -10.14 25.02
N LEU A 10 6.95 -11.46 25.04
CA LEU A 10 6.54 -12.17 26.24
C LEU A 10 7.65 -12.17 27.31
N GLY A 11 8.92 -12.34 26.92
CA GLY A 11 10.05 -12.28 27.84
C GLY A 11 10.24 -10.88 28.44
N GLN A 12 10.09 -9.83 27.63
CA GLN A 12 10.14 -8.45 28.12
C GLN A 12 8.98 -8.14 29.09
N PHE A 13 7.77 -8.61 28.79
CA PHE A 13 6.60 -8.50 29.67
C PHE A 13 6.80 -9.23 31.00
N LEU A 14 7.32 -10.46 30.96
CA LEU A 14 7.66 -11.25 32.15
C LEU A 14 8.76 -10.56 32.99
N ARG A 15 9.78 -9.97 32.37
CA ARG A 15 10.81 -9.18 33.06
C ARG A 15 10.23 -7.93 33.72
N TRP A 16 9.33 -7.23 33.04
CA TRP A 16 8.66 -6.05 33.60
C TRP A 16 7.83 -6.40 34.85
N ILE A 17 6.99 -7.45 34.79
CA ILE A 17 6.19 -7.93 35.93
C ILE A 17 7.09 -8.37 37.10
N THR A 18 8.18 -9.08 36.81
CA THR A 18 9.07 -9.64 37.84
C THR A 18 10.17 -8.68 38.31
N GLN A 19 10.15 -7.41 37.86
CA GLN A 19 11.19 -6.40 38.13
C GLN A 19 12.61 -6.91 37.83
N ASN A 20 12.79 -7.54 36.67
CA ASN A 20 14.02 -8.17 36.16
C ASN A 20 14.58 -9.32 37.03
N ARG A 21 13.78 -10.01 37.85
CA ARG A 21 14.26 -11.17 38.64
C ARG A 21 14.49 -12.44 37.81
N ILE A 22 13.85 -12.57 36.64
CA ILE A 22 14.03 -13.71 35.73
C ILE A 22 14.53 -13.23 34.37
N LEU A 23 15.08 -14.15 33.56
CA LEU A 23 15.58 -13.87 32.20
C LEU A 23 16.61 -12.72 32.18
N LEU A 24 17.60 -12.80 33.07
CA LEU A 24 18.68 -11.83 33.22
C LEU A 24 19.53 -11.70 31.95
N TYR A 25 19.88 -10.47 31.58
CA TYR A 25 20.95 -10.19 30.61
C TYR A 25 22.33 -10.58 31.18
N PRO A 26 23.37 -10.75 30.33
CA PRO A 26 24.73 -10.95 30.81
C PRO A 26 25.19 -9.84 31.78
N ASP A 27 24.82 -8.58 31.49
CA ASP A 27 25.09 -7.40 32.32
C ASP A 27 24.21 -7.27 33.57
N GLU A 28 23.34 -8.24 33.85
CA GLU A 28 22.53 -8.31 35.09
C GLU A 28 22.88 -9.54 35.96
N ARG A 29 23.94 -10.29 35.61
CA ARG A 29 24.40 -11.47 36.37
C ARG A 29 25.50 -11.11 37.34
N GLU A 30 25.53 -11.79 38.49
CA GLU A 30 26.62 -11.69 39.45
C GLU A 30 27.96 -12.07 38.77
N GLY A 31 28.99 -11.24 38.96
CA GLY A 31 30.31 -11.42 38.35
C GLY A 31 30.47 -10.87 36.92
N PHE A 32 29.54 -10.06 36.40
CA PHE A 32 29.74 -9.36 35.12
C PHE A 32 30.85 -8.30 35.21
N VAL A 33 31.85 -8.38 34.32
CA VAL A 33 32.97 -7.44 34.22
C VAL A 33 32.77 -6.52 33.02
N LEU A 34 32.96 -5.21 33.22
CA LEU A 34 32.82 -4.20 32.16
C LEU A 34 33.92 -4.34 31.09
N PRO A 35 33.60 -4.17 29.80
CA PRO A 35 34.61 -4.05 28.74
C PRO A 35 35.55 -2.87 29.00
N LYS A 36 36.85 -3.04 28.74
CA LYS A 36 37.83 -1.95 28.82
C LYS A 36 37.60 -0.91 27.71
N LEU A 37 37.97 0.34 28.00
CA LEU A 37 38.00 1.41 27.00
C LEU A 37 39.09 1.17 25.94
N ALA A 38 38.98 1.83 24.79
CA ALA A 38 40.00 1.77 23.74
C ALA A 38 41.39 2.29 24.21
N SER A 39 41.40 3.13 25.25
CA SER A 39 42.59 3.59 25.98
C SER A 39 43.23 2.53 26.90
N GLY A 40 42.66 1.32 26.98
CA GLY A 40 43.11 0.25 27.89
C GLY A 40 42.68 0.41 29.35
N THR A 41 42.23 1.60 29.74
CA THR A 41 41.66 1.93 31.06
C THR A 41 40.41 1.08 31.33
N SER A 42 40.21 0.63 32.58
CA SER A 42 38.91 0.04 32.94
C SER A 42 37.84 1.13 33.00
N VAL A 43 36.58 0.76 32.80
CA VAL A 43 35.45 1.69 32.94
C VAL A 43 35.21 2.07 34.41
N GLU A 44 35.82 1.36 35.35
CA GLU A 44 35.75 1.63 36.80
C GLU A 44 36.76 2.72 37.21
N ASP A 45 37.98 2.70 36.65
CA ASP A 45 39.08 3.61 37.01
C ASP A 45 38.87 5.08 36.61
N VAL A 46 37.95 5.38 35.68
CA VAL A 46 37.72 6.75 35.15
C VAL A 46 36.96 7.66 36.16
N THR A 47 36.89 7.28 37.44
CA THR A 47 36.12 7.96 38.48
C THR A 47 36.94 8.84 39.44
N ASN A 48 38.27 8.93 39.27
CA ASN A 48 39.13 9.83 40.06
C ASN A 48 39.91 10.83 39.18
N PRO A 49 39.45 12.09 39.05
CA PRO A 49 40.21 13.15 38.36
C PRO A 49 41.48 13.62 39.08
N ASP A 50 41.62 13.31 40.38
CA ASP A 50 42.66 13.90 41.24
C ASP A 50 44.00 13.13 41.29
N ASN A 51 44.17 12.05 40.52
CA ASN A 51 45.42 11.27 40.52
C ASN A 51 45.83 10.73 39.13
N SER A 52 46.09 11.64 38.19
CA SER A 52 47.08 11.41 37.14
C SER A 52 47.97 12.64 36.93
N VAL A 53 49.23 12.49 37.34
CA VAL A 53 50.25 13.52 37.24
C VAL A 53 50.60 13.79 35.77
N SER A 54 50.84 15.06 35.48
CA SER A 54 51.31 15.69 34.24
C SER A 54 52.01 14.81 33.18
N ASP A 55 51.62 15.02 31.92
CA ASP A 55 52.54 15.55 30.90
C ASP A 55 51.77 16.28 29.78
N PRO A 56 52.25 17.44 29.27
CA PRO A 56 51.55 18.21 28.24
C PRO A 56 51.99 17.81 26.83
N VAL A 57 51.02 17.60 25.92
CA VAL A 57 51.28 17.54 24.47
C VAL A 57 50.60 18.73 23.79
N GLU A 58 51.35 19.38 22.89
CA GLU A 58 51.06 20.70 22.34
C GLU A 58 49.77 20.78 21.53
N ALA A 59 49.09 21.94 21.66
CA ALA A 59 48.01 22.34 20.76
C ALA A 59 48.59 23.09 19.56
N GLN A 60 48.44 22.55 18.35
CA GLN A 60 48.64 23.32 17.13
C GLN A 60 47.35 24.01 16.70
N LYS A 61 47.36 25.36 16.75
CA LYS A 61 46.40 26.23 16.07
C LYS A 61 46.77 26.32 14.60
N GLU A 62 45.79 26.27 13.69
CA GLU A 62 45.94 26.90 12.38
C GLU A 62 44.59 27.36 11.80
N SER A 63 44.52 28.66 11.50
CA SER A 63 43.47 29.44 10.83
C SER A 63 43.85 30.93 10.98
N PRO A 64 43.45 31.88 10.10
CA PRO A 64 42.70 31.73 8.83
C PRO A 64 43.39 32.42 7.63
N GLU A 65 42.84 32.29 6.42
CA GLU A 65 42.97 33.33 5.39
C GLU A 65 41.62 33.65 4.73
N THR A 66 41.47 34.92 4.36
CA THR A 66 40.25 35.56 3.87
C THR A 66 40.56 36.26 2.55
N GLN A 67 39.76 36.08 1.49
CA GLN A 67 39.73 37.03 0.38
C GLN A 67 38.29 37.29 -0.11
N SER A 68 38.08 38.52 -0.58
CA SER A 68 36.80 39.16 -0.87
C SER A 68 36.83 39.87 -2.22
N SER A 69 35.74 39.81 -2.98
CA SER A 69 35.38 40.73 -4.09
C SER A 69 33.91 40.45 -4.42
N GLU A 70 32.94 41.33 -4.15
CA GLU A 70 32.60 42.63 -4.76
C GLU A 70 31.79 42.58 -6.08
N LYS A 71 30.57 43.12 -5.93
CA LYS A 71 29.53 43.62 -6.85
C LYS A 71 29.79 43.80 -8.36
N ALA A 72 28.71 43.60 -9.11
CA ALA A 72 28.25 44.56 -10.13
C ALA A 72 26.70 44.57 -10.23
N GLU A 73 26.10 45.76 -10.37
CA GLU A 73 24.69 46.00 -10.71
C GLU A 73 24.59 46.45 -12.18
N ASP A 74 23.46 46.20 -12.86
CA ASP A 74 22.97 47.11 -13.91
C ASP A 74 21.45 46.95 -14.15
N SER A 75 20.80 47.91 -14.82
CA SER A 75 19.35 48.14 -14.71
C SER A 75 18.62 48.72 -15.95
N ARG A 76 17.49 48.07 -16.33
CA ARG A 76 16.27 48.62 -17.02
C ARG A 76 16.45 49.19 -18.47
N PRO A 77 15.39 49.64 -19.21
CA PRO A 77 13.92 49.60 -18.96
C PRO A 77 12.98 49.11 -20.13
N ASP A 78 11.72 48.85 -19.76
CA ASP A 78 10.39 49.21 -20.35
C ASP A 78 9.79 48.79 -21.72
N SER A 79 8.43 48.66 -21.67
CA SER A 79 7.35 48.84 -22.67
C SER A 79 6.66 47.59 -23.29
N GLU A 80 5.38 47.61 -23.70
CA GLU A 80 4.10 48.10 -23.08
C GLU A 80 2.88 47.55 -23.91
N LEU A 81 1.66 47.49 -23.33
CA LEU A 81 0.33 47.40 -23.99
C LEU A 81 -0.04 46.15 -24.85
N ALA A 82 -1.29 45.89 -25.29
CA ALA A 82 -2.59 45.79 -24.60
C ALA A 82 -3.71 45.22 -25.55
N ASP A 83 -4.68 44.46 -24.98
CA ASP A 83 -6.15 44.50 -25.21
C ASP A 83 -6.95 43.99 -26.47
N LEU A 84 -8.04 43.23 -26.16
CA LEU A 84 -9.42 43.17 -26.76
C LEU A 84 -9.64 42.55 -28.19
N GLU A 85 -10.80 42.01 -28.67
CA GLU A 85 -12.13 41.65 -28.10
C GLU A 85 -13.01 40.64 -28.94
N LYS A 86 -13.99 39.99 -28.28
CA LYS A 86 -15.40 39.59 -28.66
C LYS A 86 -15.87 38.84 -29.96
N ALA A 87 -16.53 37.69 -29.71
CA ALA A 87 -17.99 37.33 -29.89
C ALA A 87 -18.72 37.06 -31.25
N GLY A 88 -19.57 36.00 -31.27
CA GLY A 88 -21.05 36.15 -31.41
C GLY A 88 -21.92 35.27 -32.37
N GLY A 89 -22.82 34.40 -31.83
CA GLY A 89 -24.18 34.02 -32.33
C GLY A 89 -24.37 32.98 -33.47
N SER A 90 -25.57 32.43 -33.80
CA SER A 90 -26.87 32.18 -33.09
C SER A 90 -27.92 31.38 -33.96
N SER A 91 -29.07 30.94 -33.38
CA SER A 91 -30.35 30.44 -34.03
C SER A 91 -30.40 29.02 -34.69
N GLY A 92 -31.53 28.28 -34.86
CA GLY A 92 -32.98 28.41 -34.51
C GLY A 92 -33.87 27.17 -34.95
N PRO A 93 -35.17 27.03 -34.58
CA PRO A 93 -35.92 25.73 -34.52
C PRO A 93 -37.28 25.59 -35.30
N SER A 94 -38.03 24.46 -35.19
CA SER A 94 -39.43 24.26 -35.71
C SER A 94 -40.29 23.18 -34.96
N THR A 95 -41.56 22.94 -35.36
CA THR A 95 -42.70 22.66 -34.42
C THR A 95 -43.88 21.72 -34.83
N ARG A 96 -44.46 20.96 -33.85
CA ARG A 96 -45.91 20.52 -33.62
C ARG A 96 -46.67 19.65 -34.67
N PRO A 97 -47.85 18.97 -34.39
CA PRO A 97 -49.05 19.42 -33.61
C PRO A 97 -49.85 18.35 -32.77
N THR A 98 -51.09 18.70 -32.36
CA THR A 98 -51.90 18.14 -31.23
C THR A 98 -53.32 17.66 -31.57
N ARG A 99 -54.00 16.89 -30.69
CA ARG A 99 -55.49 16.82 -30.59
C ARG A 99 -55.98 16.68 -29.12
N ARG A 100 -57.15 17.26 -28.79
CA ARG A 100 -57.78 17.35 -27.44
C ARG A 100 -59.09 16.55 -27.33
N SER A 101 -59.43 16.17 -26.10
CA SER A 101 -60.81 16.03 -25.58
C SER A 101 -60.84 16.57 -24.13
N ASN A 102 -61.98 17.10 -23.69
CA ASN A 102 -62.10 17.77 -22.39
C ASN A 102 -62.57 16.80 -21.29
N ASP A 103 -61.76 16.65 -20.25
CA ASP A 103 -62.18 16.35 -18.87
C ASP A 103 -61.53 17.40 -17.96
N GLU A 104 -62.24 17.92 -16.96
CA GLU A 104 -61.71 19.00 -16.10
C GLU A 104 -60.71 18.46 -15.06
N ASN A 105 -59.41 18.66 -15.33
CA ASN A 105 -58.30 18.58 -14.37
C ASN A 105 -58.12 17.26 -13.60
N LEU A 106 -58.48 16.12 -14.20
CA LEU A 106 -58.14 14.78 -13.68
C LEU A 106 -57.21 14.04 -14.64
N GLU A 107 -55.91 14.18 -14.41
CA GLU A 107 -54.86 13.42 -15.11
C GLU A 107 -54.74 12.00 -14.52
N PRO A 108 -54.65 10.94 -15.34
CA PRO A 108 -54.44 9.58 -14.86
C PRO A 108 -53.03 9.42 -14.26
N SER A 109 -52.90 8.66 -13.17
CA SER A 109 -51.60 8.52 -12.49
C SER A 109 -50.54 7.86 -13.40
N LEU A 110 -49.30 8.36 -13.33
CA LEU A 110 -48.15 7.96 -14.16
C LEU A 110 -47.58 6.57 -13.81
N ALA A 111 -48.46 5.61 -13.50
CA ALA A 111 -48.12 4.25 -13.14
C ALA A 111 -47.67 3.44 -14.39
N ARG A 112 -46.38 3.55 -14.70
CA ARG A 112 -45.61 2.59 -15.51
C ARG A 112 -46.06 2.46 -16.98
N GLN A 113 -45.82 3.51 -17.78
CA GLN A 113 -45.59 3.29 -19.22
C GLN A 113 -44.27 2.53 -19.42
N ARG A 114 -44.28 1.53 -20.32
CA ARG A 114 -43.12 0.69 -20.65
C ARG A 114 -41.94 1.54 -21.11
N SER A 115 -40.74 1.16 -20.66
CA SER A 115 -39.47 1.76 -21.05
C SER A 115 -39.23 1.70 -22.56
N LEU A 116 -39.43 2.84 -23.24
CA LEU A 116 -38.94 3.07 -24.59
C LEU A 116 -37.51 3.65 -24.53
N SER A 117 -36.80 3.59 -25.66
CA SER A 117 -35.43 4.08 -25.81
C SER A 117 -35.32 5.59 -25.53
N PHE A 118 -34.15 6.01 -25.04
CA PHE A 118 -33.86 7.40 -24.72
C PHE A 118 -33.88 8.26 -26.00
N THR A 119 -34.88 9.12 -26.11
CA THR A 119 -35.14 9.99 -27.28
C THR A 119 -35.29 11.43 -26.81
N GLU A 120 -34.88 12.39 -27.62
CA GLU A 120 -34.85 13.83 -27.27
C GLU A 120 -36.24 14.39 -26.87
N GLU A 121 -37.31 13.91 -27.51
CA GLU A 121 -38.70 14.23 -27.13
C GLU A 121 -39.04 13.80 -25.69
N ARG A 122 -38.47 12.69 -25.20
CA ARG A 122 -38.70 12.23 -23.82
C ARG A 122 -37.99 13.14 -22.82
N TYR A 123 -36.79 13.60 -23.14
CA TYR A 123 -36.05 14.55 -22.30
C TYR A 123 -36.80 15.90 -22.18
N ALA A 124 -37.37 16.39 -23.28
CA ALA A 124 -38.21 17.59 -23.25
C ALA A 124 -39.49 17.40 -22.43
N LEU A 125 -40.13 16.22 -22.52
CA LEU A 125 -41.30 15.87 -21.70
C LEU A 125 -40.93 15.80 -20.20
N ASP A 126 -39.82 15.17 -19.85
CA ASP A 126 -39.35 15.07 -18.46
C ASP A 126 -38.97 16.46 -17.89
N GLN A 127 -38.41 17.37 -18.69
CA GLN A 127 -38.22 18.77 -18.28
C GLN A 127 -39.53 19.53 -18.04
N GLN A 128 -40.56 19.32 -18.87
CA GLN A 128 -41.89 19.91 -18.62
C GLN A 128 -42.53 19.36 -17.33
N LEU A 129 -42.39 18.06 -17.08
CA LEU A 129 -42.87 17.41 -15.87
C LEU A 129 -42.11 17.85 -14.60
N GLU A 130 -40.82 18.22 -14.69
CA GLU A 130 -40.12 18.85 -13.55
C GLU A 130 -40.59 20.28 -13.28
N LEU A 131 -40.98 21.05 -14.30
CA LEU A 131 -41.54 22.39 -14.12
C LEU A 131 -42.96 22.38 -13.51
N GLU A 132 -43.79 21.40 -13.86
CA GLU A 132 -45.15 21.27 -13.29
C GLU A 132 -45.17 20.81 -11.82
N LYS A 133 -44.11 20.18 -11.31
CA LYS A 133 -43.97 19.75 -9.90
C LYS A 133 -43.93 20.87 -8.85
N THR A 134 -44.13 22.13 -9.26
CA THR A 134 -44.13 23.28 -8.36
C THR A 134 -45.50 23.58 -7.72
N ASN A 135 -46.57 22.86 -8.11
CA ASN A 135 -47.92 23.04 -7.54
C ASN A 135 -48.56 21.71 -7.14
N SER A 136 -48.90 21.58 -5.86
CA SER A 136 -49.57 20.39 -5.32
C SER A 136 -50.98 20.21 -5.87
N LYS A 137 -51.27 19.06 -6.46
CA LYS A 137 -52.61 18.65 -6.90
C LYS A 137 -53.06 17.38 -6.14
N PRO A 138 -54.31 17.29 -5.67
CA PRO A 138 -54.84 16.07 -5.06
C PRO A 138 -55.12 15.01 -6.13
N ILE A 139 -54.85 13.75 -5.83
CA ILE A 139 -55.08 12.61 -6.74
C ILE A 139 -56.30 11.81 -6.23
N SER A 140 -57.23 11.46 -7.10
CA SER A 140 -58.45 10.72 -6.75
C SER A 140 -58.29 9.21 -6.91
N LEU A 141 -58.75 8.43 -5.92
CA LEU A 141 -58.66 6.97 -5.95
C LEU A 141 -59.58 6.34 -7.00
N TYR A 142 -59.01 5.48 -7.86
CA TYR A 142 -59.78 4.76 -8.88
C TYR A 142 -60.39 3.46 -8.32
N LYS A 143 -61.66 3.21 -8.64
CA LYS A 143 -62.37 1.98 -8.26
C LYS A 143 -62.48 1.06 -9.46
N SER A 144 -61.84 -0.11 -9.38
CA SER A 144 -61.87 -1.10 -10.47
C SER A 144 -63.26 -1.75 -10.60
N ALA A 145 -63.54 -2.37 -11.74
CA ALA A 145 -64.83 -2.97 -12.06
C ALA A 145 -65.28 -4.06 -11.05
N ASP A 146 -64.33 -4.80 -10.46
CA ASP A 146 -64.59 -5.78 -9.39
C ASP A 146 -64.79 -5.15 -7.99
N GLY A 147 -65.08 -3.85 -7.91
CA GLY A 147 -65.44 -3.15 -6.68
C GLY A 147 -64.29 -2.88 -5.70
N THR A 148 -63.09 -3.43 -5.94
CA THR A 148 -61.88 -3.13 -5.18
C THR A 148 -61.44 -1.69 -5.43
N ILE A 149 -61.28 -0.92 -4.35
CA ILE A 149 -60.76 0.45 -4.40
C ILE A 149 -59.23 0.35 -4.41
N LEU A 150 -58.59 0.83 -5.47
CA LEU A 150 -57.14 0.88 -5.54
C LEU A 150 -56.66 2.12 -4.77
N VAL A 151 -55.79 1.91 -3.79
CA VAL A 151 -55.14 3.01 -3.06
C VAL A 151 -53.92 3.47 -3.86
N ASP A 152 -53.86 4.77 -4.15
CA ASP A 152 -52.76 5.48 -4.82
C ASP A 152 -52.34 6.67 -3.92
N TRP A 153 -51.30 7.42 -4.29
CA TRP A 153 -50.77 8.54 -3.49
C TRP A 153 -51.82 9.64 -3.26
N TYR A 154 -51.74 10.34 -2.12
CA TYR A 154 -52.78 11.32 -1.74
C TYR A 154 -52.67 12.64 -2.51
N THR A 155 -51.45 13.07 -2.85
CA THR A 155 -51.17 14.27 -3.64
C THR A 155 -49.97 14.06 -4.58
N THR A 156 -49.76 14.97 -5.53
CA THR A 156 -48.58 14.94 -6.41
C THR A 156 -47.25 15.04 -5.66
N ASP A 157 -47.25 15.65 -4.46
CA ASP A 157 -46.04 15.94 -3.67
C ASP A 157 -45.90 15.03 -2.44
N ASP A 158 -46.62 13.91 -2.42
CA ASP A 158 -46.67 12.98 -1.30
C ASP A 158 -45.25 12.56 -0.83
N PRO A 159 -44.90 12.73 0.46
CA PRO A 159 -43.56 12.42 0.98
C PRO A 159 -43.26 10.91 1.02
N GLU A 160 -44.27 10.04 0.92
CA GLU A 160 -44.07 8.60 0.80
C GLU A 160 -43.69 8.19 -0.64
N ASN A 161 -44.01 9.00 -1.65
CA ASN A 161 -43.63 8.76 -3.04
C ASN A 161 -42.10 8.94 -3.24
N PRO A 162 -41.36 7.89 -3.68
CA PRO A 162 -39.90 7.96 -3.86
C PRO A 162 -39.41 9.03 -4.84
N GLN A 163 -40.26 9.46 -5.79
CA GLN A 163 -39.91 10.53 -6.73
C GLN A 163 -39.86 11.92 -6.08
N ASN A 164 -40.45 12.10 -4.90
CA ASN A 164 -40.53 13.39 -4.21
C ASN A 164 -39.52 13.52 -3.06
N TRP A 165 -38.78 12.46 -2.75
CA TRP A 165 -37.72 12.51 -1.74
C TRP A 165 -36.62 13.53 -2.06
N SER A 166 -36.01 14.10 -1.02
CA SER A 166 -34.88 15.01 -1.16
C SER A 166 -33.71 14.35 -1.90
N GLN A 167 -32.94 15.13 -2.66
CA GLN A 167 -31.85 14.58 -3.47
C GLN A 167 -30.79 13.86 -2.60
N ALA A 168 -30.54 14.34 -1.37
CA ALA A 168 -29.69 13.64 -0.41
C ALA A 168 -30.23 12.25 -0.03
N LYS A 169 -31.54 12.10 0.20
CA LYS A 169 -32.19 10.81 0.51
C LYS A 169 -32.17 9.86 -0.70
N LYS A 170 -32.39 10.38 -1.92
CA LYS A 170 -32.30 9.60 -3.16
C LYS A 170 -30.88 9.09 -3.43
N LEU A 171 -29.88 9.97 -3.32
CA LEU A 171 -28.47 9.64 -3.53
C LEU A 171 -27.96 8.63 -2.48
N PHE A 172 -28.38 8.76 -1.22
CA PHE A 172 -28.07 7.83 -0.14
C PHE A 172 -28.64 6.41 -0.35
N ILE A 173 -29.78 6.29 -1.03
CA ILE A 173 -30.43 5.00 -1.33
C ILE A 173 -29.82 4.34 -2.59
N LEU A 174 -29.41 5.13 -3.58
CA LEU A 174 -28.80 4.64 -4.82
C LEU A 174 -27.46 3.89 -4.61
N VAL A 175 -26.77 4.16 -3.50
CA VAL A 175 -25.45 3.61 -3.16
C VAL A 175 -25.51 2.16 -2.62
N GLN A 176 -26.69 1.58 -2.40
CA GLN A 176 -26.87 0.33 -1.61
C GLN A 176 -27.36 -0.92 -2.39
N ILE A 177 -26.91 -1.22 -3.63
CA ILE A 177 -27.44 -2.39 -4.42
C ILE A 177 -26.38 -3.23 -5.21
N CYS A 178 -26.39 -4.58 -5.03
CA CYS A 178 -25.74 -5.75 -5.73
C CYS A 178 -24.19 -6.06 -5.75
N GLY A 179 -23.58 -6.72 -4.72
CA GLY A 179 -22.12 -6.99 -4.50
C GLY A 179 -21.46 -8.38 -4.26
N VAL A 180 -21.28 -8.93 -3.05
CA VAL A 180 -22.05 -8.80 -1.78
C VAL A 180 -23.56 -9.03 -2.05
N MET A 181 -23.84 -9.53 -3.25
CA MET A 181 -25.02 -9.36 -4.10
C MET A 181 -26.30 -9.75 -3.43
N HIS A 182 -26.27 -10.91 -2.81
CA HIS A 182 -27.47 -11.63 -2.44
C HIS A 182 -27.71 -11.64 -0.93
N ARG A 183 -26.78 -11.05 -0.15
CA ARG A 183 -26.83 -11.04 1.32
C ARG A 183 -26.83 -9.64 1.95
N PHE A 184 -26.15 -8.67 1.35
CA PHE A 184 -26.25 -7.25 1.74
C PHE A 184 -26.40 -6.29 0.55
N GLY A 185 -26.36 -6.81 -0.69
CA GLY A 185 -26.61 -6.09 -1.94
C GLY A 185 -25.78 -4.82 -2.16
N VAL A 186 -24.52 -4.88 -2.61
CA VAL A 186 -23.74 -3.65 -2.91
C VAL A 186 -22.73 -3.76 -4.09
N GLY A 187 -23.04 -3.29 -5.31
CA GLY A 187 -22.30 -3.26 -6.60
C GLY A 187 -21.16 -4.27 -6.91
N GLU A 188 -20.92 -4.73 -8.16
CA GLU A 188 -19.68 -5.51 -8.43
C GLU A 188 -18.42 -4.72 -8.02
N ALA A 189 -18.41 -3.41 -8.28
CA ALA A 189 -17.39 -2.47 -7.80
C ALA A 189 -17.34 -2.33 -6.25
N ALA A 190 -18.42 -2.65 -5.54
CA ALA A 190 -18.50 -2.65 -4.08
C ALA A 190 -18.21 -4.03 -3.45
N ALA A 191 -18.35 -5.14 -4.19
CA ALA A 191 -17.65 -6.38 -3.85
C ALA A 191 -16.13 -6.16 -3.85
N ALA A 192 -15.64 -5.53 -4.91
CA ALA A 192 -14.24 -5.13 -5.07
C ALA A 192 -13.78 -4.11 -3.99
N MET A 193 -14.68 -3.24 -3.51
CA MET A 193 -14.41 -2.29 -2.42
C MET A 193 -13.93 -2.96 -1.12
N GLY A 194 -14.39 -4.18 -0.81
CA GLY A 194 -13.94 -4.93 0.36
C GLY A 194 -12.45 -5.32 0.31
N LEU A 195 -11.90 -5.49 -0.89
CA LEU A 195 -10.46 -5.67 -1.14
C LEU A 195 -9.76 -4.31 -1.22
N ALA A 196 -10.34 -3.35 -1.96
CA ALA A 196 -9.75 -2.02 -2.12
C ALA A 196 -9.58 -1.26 -0.80
N ILE A 197 -10.55 -1.33 0.12
CA ILE A 197 -10.46 -0.64 1.42
C ILE A 197 -9.45 -1.30 2.37
N TYR A 198 -9.27 -2.62 2.28
CA TYR A 198 -8.19 -3.34 2.97
C TYR A 198 -6.82 -2.88 2.44
N VAL A 199 -6.70 -2.73 1.12
CA VAL A 199 -5.49 -2.22 0.45
C VAL A 199 -5.20 -0.77 0.84
N ILE A 200 -6.20 0.11 0.85
CA ILE A 200 -6.06 1.50 1.35
C ILE A 200 -5.63 1.48 2.82
N GLY A 201 -6.24 0.62 3.65
CA GLY A 201 -5.87 0.44 5.05
C GLY A 201 -4.39 0.14 5.21
N TYR A 202 -3.87 -0.87 4.52
CA TYR A 202 -2.45 -1.21 4.66
C TYR A 202 -1.50 -0.23 3.98
N GLY A 203 -1.93 0.54 2.97
CA GLY A 203 -1.12 1.61 2.39
C GLY A 203 -1.03 2.88 3.24
N VAL A 204 -2.06 3.16 4.05
CA VAL A 204 -2.12 4.34 4.93
C VAL A 204 -1.43 4.09 6.28
N GLY A 205 -1.55 2.89 6.84
CA GLY A 205 -0.93 2.53 8.12
C GLY A 205 0.59 2.80 8.25
N PRO A 206 1.44 2.58 7.23
CA PRO A 206 2.88 2.83 7.27
C PRO A 206 3.24 4.29 7.55
N LEU A 207 2.40 5.24 7.14
CA LEU A 207 2.59 6.66 7.43
C LEU A 207 2.58 6.95 8.94
N LEU A 208 1.85 6.14 9.72
CA LEU A 208 1.89 6.19 11.18
C LEU A 208 2.96 5.26 11.74
N PHE A 209 2.99 4.02 11.28
CA PHE A 209 3.73 2.94 11.95
C PHE A 209 5.21 2.85 11.58
N ALA A 210 5.64 3.27 10.38
CA ALA A 210 7.06 3.28 10.03
C ALA A 210 7.86 4.35 10.81
N PRO A 211 7.39 5.62 10.94
CA PRO A 211 8.05 6.60 11.82
C PRO A 211 8.16 6.13 13.27
N LEU A 212 7.10 5.55 13.83
CA LEU A 212 7.10 5.04 15.21
C LEU A 212 8.11 3.91 15.43
N CYS A 213 8.35 3.08 14.41
CA CYS A 213 9.37 2.01 14.44
C CYS A 213 10.81 2.54 14.43
N GLU A 214 11.06 3.74 13.89
CA GLU A 214 12.40 4.36 13.87
C GLU A 214 12.76 5.02 15.20
N ILE A 215 11.77 5.31 16.08
CA ILE A 215 12.02 5.87 17.42
C ILE A 215 12.67 4.80 18.32
N PRO A 216 13.95 4.94 18.75
CA PRO A 216 14.69 3.94 19.52
C PRO A 216 14.13 3.68 20.92
N ALA A 217 13.26 4.55 21.43
CA ALA A 217 12.51 4.32 22.66
C ALA A 217 11.39 3.27 22.48
N ILE A 218 10.81 3.17 21.28
CA ILE A 218 9.70 2.29 20.93
C ILE A 218 10.26 0.99 20.30
N GLY A 219 11.11 1.13 19.29
CA GLY A 219 11.65 0.01 18.49
C GLY A 219 10.64 -0.61 17.53
N ARG A 220 11.04 -1.69 16.84
CA ARG A 220 10.16 -2.41 15.90
C ARG A 220 9.09 -3.19 16.67
N ASN A 221 9.51 -3.93 17.70
CA ASN A 221 8.59 -4.78 18.47
C ASN A 221 7.55 -3.98 19.27
N GLY A 222 7.87 -2.73 19.65
CA GLY A 222 6.92 -1.83 20.31
C GLY A 222 5.71 -1.45 19.44
N VAL A 223 5.86 -1.52 18.10
CA VAL A 223 4.78 -1.24 17.14
C VAL A 223 4.15 -2.54 16.62
N TYR A 224 4.97 -3.52 16.23
CA TYR A 224 4.49 -4.81 15.69
C TYR A 224 3.57 -5.55 16.67
N THR A 225 3.94 -5.60 17.95
CA THR A 225 3.22 -6.38 18.96
C THR A 225 1.78 -5.91 19.18
N PRO A 226 1.50 -4.63 19.53
CA PRO A 226 0.12 -4.18 19.71
C PRO A 226 -0.68 -4.24 18.40
N ALA A 227 -0.06 -3.91 17.27
CA ALA A 227 -0.74 -3.97 15.97
C ALA A 227 -1.18 -5.39 15.60
N PHE A 228 -0.31 -6.39 15.80
CA PHE A 228 -0.63 -7.79 15.45
C PHE A 228 -1.62 -8.44 16.43
N ILE A 229 -1.59 -8.08 17.71
CA ILE A 229 -2.63 -8.46 18.68
C ILE A 229 -3.99 -7.90 18.25
N LEU A 230 -4.06 -6.59 17.96
CA LEU A 230 -5.30 -5.94 17.54
C LEU A 230 -5.82 -6.47 16.20
N PHE A 231 -4.94 -6.71 15.23
CA PHE A 231 -5.29 -7.37 13.96
C PHE A 231 -5.98 -8.72 14.20
N THR A 232 -5.37 -9.57 15.04
CA THR A 232 -5.87 -10.91 15.35
C THR A 232 -7.23 -10.85 16.06
N ILE A 233 -7.40 -9.92 17.01
CA ILE A 233 -8.69 -9.68 17.67
C ILE A 233 -9.75 -9.24 16.65
N ILE A 234 -9.43 -8.31 15.74
CA ILE A 234 -10.37 -7.77 14.74
C ILE A 234 -10.78 -8.79 13.68
N CYS A 235 -10.02 -9.86 13.43
CA CYS A 235 -10.47 -10.97 12.59
C CYS A 235 -11.79 -11.59 13.09
N ILE A 236 -12.02 -11.64 14.42
CA ILE A 236 -13.25 -12.18 15.03
C ILE A 236 -14.51 -11.39 14.63
N PRO A 237 -14.66 -10.08 14.95
CA PRO A 237 -15.82 -9.29 14.52
C PRO A 237 -15.93 -9.23 12.99
N THR A 238 -14.82 -9.24 12.24
CA THR A 238 -14.87 -9.26 10.77
C THR A 238 -15.55 -10.52 10.22
N ALA A 239 -15.36 -11.67 10.86
CA ALA A 239 -15.97 -12.93 10.43
C ALA A 239 -17.46 -13.03 10.78
N VAL A 240 -17.91 -12.39 11.87
CA VAL A 240 -19.32 -12.44 12.33
C VAL A 240 -20.19 -11.24 11.92
N VAL A 241 -19.62 -10.12 11.47
CA VAL A 241 -20.39 -8.89 11.18
C VAL A 241 -21.50 -9.11 10.15
N ASP A 242 -22.71 -8.67 10.49
CA ASP A 242 -23.95 -8.77 9.69
C ASP A 242 -24.37 -7.42 9.06
N ASN A 243 -23.43 -6.51 8.79
CA ASN A 243 -23.68 -5.36 7.94
C ASN A 243 -22.44 -4.96 7.12
N TYR A 244 -22.67 -4.44 5.91
CA TYR A 244 -21.61 -4.16 4.95
C TYR A 244 -20.71 -2.98 5.34
N ALA A 245 -21.26 -1.90 5.92
CA ALA A 245 -20.46 -0.77 6.38
C ALA A 245 -19.48 -1.19 7.49
N GLY A 246 -19.95 -1.97 8.47
CA GLY A 246 -19.11 -2.60 9.49
C GLY A 246 -18.07 -3.54 8.89
N LEU A 247 -18.42 -4.33 7.87
CA LEU A 247 -17.45 -5.15 7.14
C LEU A 247 -16.35 -4.31 6.49
N LEU A 248 -16.67 -3.18 5.83
CA LEU A 248 -15.68 -2.29 5.24
C LEU A 248 -14.78 -1.63 6.30
N VAL A 249 -15.35 -1.13 7.39
CA VAL A 249 -14.58 -0.52 8.50
C VAL A 249 -13.64 -1.56 9.12
N LEU A 250 -14.12 -2.78 9.36
CA LEU A 250 -13.30 -3.85 9.90
C LEU A 250 -12.20 -4.28 8.92
N ARG A 251 -12.47 -4.33 7.60
CA ARG A 251 -11.45 -4.57 6.57
C ARG A 251 -10.40 -3.48 6.49
N PHE A 252 -10.79 -2.22 6.59
CA PHE A 252 -9.86 -1.10 6.69
C PHE A 252 -8.94 -1.27 7.91
N LEU A 253 -9.51 -1.55 9.09
CA LEU A 253 -8.76 -1.75 10.33
C LEU A 253 -7.83 -2.97 10.25
N GLN A 254 -8.26 -4.07 9.64
CA GLN A 254 -7.40 -5.23 9.39
C GLN A 254 -6.21 -4.87 8.49
N GLY A 255 -6.41 -4.14 7.39
CA GLY A 255 -5.32 -3.67 6.54
C GLY A 255 -4.39 -2.72 7.29
N PHE A 256 -4.95 -1.72 7.96
CA PHE A 256 -4.21 -0.73 8.72
C PHE A 256 -3.30 -1.36 9.78
N LEU A 257 -3.82 -2.32 10.55
CA LEU A 257 -3.06 -3.00 11.61
C LEU A 257 -2.11 -4.10 11.11
N SER A 258 -2.30 -4.64 9.89
CA SER A 258 -1.33 -5.57 9.28
C SER A 258 -0.13 -4.85 8.63
N SER A 259 -0.29 -3.57 8.29
CA SER A 259 0.72 -2.78 7.60
C SER A 259 2.12 -2.68 8.23
N PRO A 260 2.33 -2.70 9.56
CA PRO A 260 3.67 -2.53 10.12
C PRO A 260 4.62 -3.64 9.68
N CYS A 261 4.12 -4.88 9.60
CA CYS A 261 4.87 -6.06 9.17
C CYS A 261 5.22 -6.03 7.67
N LEU A 262 4.37 -5.36 6.86
CA LEU A 262 4.62 -5.18 5.43
C LEU A 262 5.65 -4.06 5.21
N ALA A 263 5.40 -2.84 5.69
CA ALA A 263 6.26 -1.70 5.39
C ALA A 263 7.64 -1.77 6.07
N ASN A 264 7.72 -2.26 7.31
CA ASN A 264 8.97 -2.33 8.05
C ASN A 264 9.66 -3.71 7.98
N GLY A 265 9.05 -4.71 7.33
CA GLY A 265 9.64 -6.04 7.19
C GLY A 265 11.01 -6.01 6.51
N ALA A 266 11.13 -5.25 5.41
CA ALA A 266 12.41 -4.99 4.75
C ALA A 266 13.44 -4.30 5.66
N ALA A 267 12.99 -3.37 6.52
CA ALA A 267 13.84 -2.67 7.47
C ALA A 267 14.35 -3.60 8.60
N SER A 268 13.49 -4.47 9.13
CA SER A 268 13.89 -5.52 10.07
C SER A 268 14.89 -6.51 9.46
N VAL A 269 14.76 -6.84 8.16
CA VAL A 269 15.76 -7.66 7.45
C VAL A 269 17.10 -6.89 7.30
N SER A 270 17.09 -5.59 7.01
CA SER A 270 18.32 -4.78 6.99
C SER A 270 18.97 -4.57 8.36
N ASP A 271 18.18 -4.58 9.44
CA ASP A 271 18.70 -4.52 10.81
C ASP A 271 19.51 -5.79 11.18
N MET A 272 19.22 -6.94 10.54
CA MET A 272 19.80 -8.25 10.88
C MET A 272 20.95 -8.73 9.99
N PHE A 273 21.03 -8.29 8.73
CA PHE A 273 21.95 -8.85 7.73
C PHE A 273 22.88 -7.81 7.09
N SER A 274 24.12 -8.22 6.81
CA SER A 274 25.12 -7.34 6.18
C SER A 274 24.71 -6.89 4.78
N LEU A 275 25.09 -5.67 4.40
CA LEU A 275 24.77 -5.05 3.10
C LEU A 275 25.18 -5.89 1.87
N LEU A 276 26.16 -6.79 2.02
CA LEU A 276 26.60 -7.70 0.97
C LEU A 276 25.55 -8.77 0.64
N LEU A 277 24.99 -9.41 1.68
CA LEU A 277 24.01 -10.49 1.54
C LEU A 277 22.56 -10.02 1.71
N LEU A 278 22.33 -8.78 2.15
CA LEU A 278 21.01 -8.18 2.31
C LEU A 278 20.07 -8.41 1.11
N PRO A 279 20.50 -8.28 -0.17
CA PRO A 279 19.62 -8.56 -1.31
C PRO A 279 19.12 -10.02 -1.39
N VAL A 280 19.87 -10.99 -0.85
CA VAL A 280 19.46 -12.41 -0.79
C VAL A 280 18.36 -12.58 0.25
N TYR A 281 18.53 -12.03 1.45
CA TYR A 281 17.53 -12.15 2.52
C TYR A 281 16.26 -11.32 2.26
N LEU A 282 16.38 -10.15 1.63
CA LEU A 282 15.22 -9.39 1.15
C LEU A 282 14.42 -10.18 0.10
N SER A 283 15.08 -11.00 -0.73
CA SER A 283 14.36 -11.83 -1.73
C SER A 283 13.42 -12.85 -1.07
N SER A 284 13.76 -13.33 0.13
CA SER A 284 12.90 -14.23 0.92
C SER A 284 11.68 -13.50 1.48
N TRP A 285 11.86 -12.25 1.95
CA TRP A 285 10.76 -11.40 2.41
C TRP A 285 9.81 -11.04 1.26
N THR A 286 10.34 -10.53 0.14
CA THR A 286 9.56 -10.27 -1.08
C THR A 286 8.89 -11.55 -1.58
N GLY A 287 9.58 -12.70 -1.52
CA GLY A 287 9.04 -13.99 -1.94
C GLY A 287 7.82 -14.40 -1.12
N ALA A 288 7.87 -14.23 0.21
CA ALA A 288 6.73 -14.45 1.10
C ALA A 288 5.54 -13.54 0.75
N CYS A 289 5.79 -12.28 0.39
CA CYS A 289 4.75 -11.34 -0.07
C CYS A 289 4.04 -11.78 -1.37
N PHE A 290 4.69 -12.53 -2.26
CA PHE A 290 4.06 -13.14 -3.44
C PHE A 290 3.37 -14.48 -3.14
N TRP A 291 3.85 -15.24 -2.15
CA TRP A 291 3.20 -16.50 -1.75
C TRP A 291 1.88 -16.30 -1.00
N GLY A 292 1.72 -15.21 -0.25
CA GLY A 292 0.44 -14.83 0.38
C GLY A 292 -0.75 -14.79 -0.60
N PRO A 293 -0.72 -13.97 -1.67
CA PRO A 293 -1.76 -13.91 -2.69
C PRO A 293 -1.80 -15.14 -3.61
N ALA A 294 -0.80 -16.03 -3.59
CA ALA A 294 -0.89 -17.34 -4.25
C ALA A 294 -1.71 -18.35 -3.42
N LEU A 295 -1.49 -18.41 -2.11
CA LEU A 295 -2.14 -19.38 -1.21
C LEU A 295 -3.51 -18.93 -0.70
N GLY A 296 -3.70 -17.63 -0.46
CA GLY A 296 -4.95 -17.08 0.06
C GLY A 296 -6.18 -17.47 -0.78
N PRO A 297 -6.18 -17.21 -2.11
CA PRO A 297 -7.27 -17.62 -2.99
C PRO A 297 -7.45 -19.13 -3.10
N VAL A 298 -6.38 -19.93 -2.99
CA VAL A 298 -6.46 -21.41 -3.00
C VAL A 298 -7.27 -21.89 -1.80
N MET A 299 -6.86 -21.51 -0.59
CA MET A 299 -7.54 -21.89 0.66
C MET A 299 -8.99 -21.39 0.63
N ALA A 300 -9.16 -20.08 0.42
CA ALA A 300 -10.46 -19.42 0.40
C ALA A 300 -11.43 -20.00 -0.62
N SER A 301 -10.98 -20.43 -1.80
CA SER A 301 -11.89 -20.95 -2.83
C SER A 301 -12.51 -22.30 -2.43
N TYR A 302 -11.71 -23.25 -1.93
CA TYR A 302 -12.24 -24.51 -1.42
C TYR A 302 -13.08 -24.30 -0.15
N ALA A 303 -12.62 -23.43 0.74
CA ALA A 303 -13.33 -23.03 1.96
C ALA A 303 -14.72 -22.44 1.69
N VAL A 304 -14.82 -21.48 0.77
CA VAL A 304 -16.06 -20.77 0.46
C VAL A 304 -17.05 -21.68 -0.26
N SER A 305 -16.59 -22.60 -1.13
CA SER A 305 -17.46 -23.63 -1.72
C SER A 305 -18.07 -24.58 -0.68
N ALA A 306 -17.34 -24.91 0.38
CA ALA A 306 -17.79 -25.88 1.39
C ALA A 306 -18.54 -25.28 2.59
N LYS A 307 -18.21 -24.04 2.99
CA LYS A 307 -18.68 -23.41 4.24
C LYS A 307 -19.20 -21.96 4.06
N GLY A 308 -19.17 -21.43 2.83
CA GLY A 308 -19.64 -20.08 2.51
C GLY A 308 -18.62 -18.97 2.79
N TRP A 309 -18.92 -17.76 2.32
CA TRP A 309 -18.00 -16.63 2.25
C TRP A 309 -17.36 -16.20 3.59
N ARG A 310 -18.03 -16.45 4.72
CA ARG A 310 -17.47 -16.13 6.05
C ARG A 310 -16.28 -17.01 6.43
N TRP A 311 -16.19 -18.22 5.88
CA TRP A 311 -15.13 -19.16 6.26
C TRP A 311 -13.74 -18.65 5.87
N SER A 312 -13.61 -17.95 4.74
CA SER A 312 -12.35 -17.29 4.34
C SER A 312 -11.87 -16.20 5.31
N LEU A 313 -12.73 -15.72 6.22
CA LEU A 313 -12.37 -14.75 7.25
C LEU A 313 -11.95 -15.42 8.56
N TRP A 314 -12.51 -16.60 8.83
CA TRP A 314 -12.04 -17.48 9.89
C TRP A 314 -10.66 -18.05 9.57
N GLU A 315 -10.34 -18.33 8.31
CA GLU A 315 -9.00 -18.72 7.86
C GLU A 315 -7.93 -17.70 8.26
N LEU A 316 -8.21 -16.39 8.12
CA LEU A 316 -7.30 -15.33 8.56
C LEU A 316 -7.01 -15.41 10.07
N LEU A 317 -8.03 -15.66 10.90
CA LEU A 317 -7.86 -15.84 12.35
C LEU A 317 -7.07 -17.12 12.67
N TRP A 318 -7.39 -18.23 12.01
CA TRP A 318 -6.74 -19.53 12.22
C TRP A 318 -5.28 -19.52 11.79
N LEU A 319 -4.92 -18.71 10.79
CA LEU A 319 -3.53 -18.49 10.40
C LEU A 319 -2.82 -17.50 11.33
N SER A 320 -3.46 -16.38 11.69
CA SER A 320 -2.80 -15.31 12.46
C SER A 320 -2.61 -15.66 13.93
N ALA A 321 -3.57 -16.32 14.59
CA ALA A 321 -3.49 -16.57 16.03
C ALA A 321 -2.32 -17.49 16.44
N PRO A 322 -2.02 -18.61 15.76
CA PRO A 322 -0.83 -19.41 16.07
C PRO A 322 0.47 -18.65 15.78
N ILE A 323 0.53 -17.88 14.69
CA ILE A 323 1.70 -17.05 14.34
C ILE A 323 1.92 -15.96 15.40
N LEU A 324 0.85 -15.37 15.95
CA LEU A 324 0.93 -14.42 17.06
C LEU A 324 1.53 -15.05 18.32
N VAL A 325 1.13 -16.27 18.68
CA VAL A 325 1.71 -16.99 19.82
C VAL A 325 3.21 -17.24 19.62
N VAL A 326 3.62 -17.72 18.42
CA VAL A 326 5.04 -17.91 18.09
C VAL A 326 5.80 -16.58 18.12
N TYR A 327 5.26 -15.52 17.53
CA TYR A 327 5.84 -14.19 17.52
C TYR A 327 6.09 -13.64 18.95
N LEU A 328 5.09 -13.75 19.83
CA LEU A 328 5.20 -13.27 21.22
C LEU A 328 6.30 -13.99 22.00
N ILE A 329 6.54 -15.27 21.72
CA ILE A 329 7.52 -16.11 22.43
C ILE A 329 8.92 -16.04 21.80
N ALA A 330 9.03 -15.86 20.48
CA ALA A 330 10.26 -16.15 19.74
C ALA A 330 10.78 -15.03 18.83
N PHE A 331 10.11 -13.87 18.71
CA PHE A 331 10.55 -12.78 17.84
C PHE A 331 11.25 -11.65 18.63
N PRO A 332 12.59 -11.62 18.71
CA PRO A 332 13.31 -10.59 19.46
C PRO A 332 13.26 -9.21 18.78
N GLU A 333 13.59 -8.16 19.52
CA GLU A 333 13.80 -6.82 18.95
C GLU A 333 14.91 -6.84 17.89
N THR A 334 14.67 -6.28 16.70
CA THR A 334 15.69 -6.20 15.63
C THR A 334 16.45 -4.87 15.64
N SER A 335 15.85 -3.77 16.11
CA SER A 335 16.45 -2.44 16.04
C SER A 335 17.72 -2.32 16.89
N GLY A 336 18.88 -2.22 16.24
CA GLY A 336 20.17 -2.04 16.91
C GLY A 336 20.23 -0.78 17.79
N ALA A 337 19.64 0.33 17.32
CA ALA A 337 19.53 1.57 18.09
C ALA A 337 18.72 1.39 19.39
N THR A 338 17.63 0.62 19.33
CA THR A 338 16.80 0.28 20.50
C THR A 338 17.52 -0.65 21.46
N ILE A 339 18.21 -1.68 20.95
CA ILE A 339 19.00 -2.62 21.76
C ILE A 339 20.12 -1.88 22.51
N LEU A 340 20.87 -1.01 21.82
CA LEU A 340 21.96 -0.25 22.42
C LEU A 340 21.45 0.76 23.46
N ARG A 341 20.33 1.45 23.20
CA ARG A 341 19.68 2.32 24.18
C ARG A 341 19.23 1.55 25.44
N ARG A 342 18.61 0.39 25.26
CA ARG A 342 18.22 -0.51 26.37
C ARG A 342 19.44 -1.03 27.15
N ARG A 343 20.58 -1.29 26.48
CA ARG A 343 21.84 -1.68 27.13
C ARG A 343 22.49 -0.52 27.90
N ALA A 344 22.58 0.67 27.31
CA ALA A 344 23.11 1.87 27.97
C ALA A 344 22.34 2.16 29.27
N ALA A 345 21.00 2.12 29.23
CA ALA A 345 20.17 2.29 30.42
C ALA A 345 20.44 1.28 31.55
N ARG A 346 20.74 0.00 31.22
CA ARG A 346 21.12 -1.01 32.22
C ARG A 346 22.52 -0.77 32.79
N LEU A 347 23.50 -0.43 31.94
CA LEU A 347 24.85 -0.11 32.37
C LEU A 347 24.89 1.13 33.29
N ARG A 348 24.08 2.17 32.99
CA ARG A 348 23.88 3.32 33.89
C ARG A 348 23.32 2.89 35.25
N LYS A 349 22.34 1.97 35.27
CA LYS A 349 21.77 1.43 36.52
C LYS A 349 22.77 0.59 37.33
N LEU A 350 23.66 -0.15 36.69
CA LEU A 350 24.67 -0.98 37.35
C LEU A 350 25.86 -0.16 37.87
N THR A 351 26.32 0.84 37.12
CA THR A 351 27.51 1.63 37.44
C THR A 351 27.24 2.91 38.22
N GLY A 352 25.99 3.37 38.28
CA GLY A 352 25.62 4.70 38.79
C GLY A 352 26.05 5.87 37.89
N ARG A 353 26.72 5.60 36.77
CA ARG A 353 27.26 6.61 35.84
C ARG A 353 26.17 7.18 34.93
N THR A 354 26.29 8.46 34.59
CA THR A 354 25.34 9.20 33.72
C THR A 354 25.88 9.49 32.32
N ASP A 355 27.18 9.32 32.09
CA ASP A 355 27.87 9.57 30.82
C ASP A 355 27.72 8.43 29.80
N LEU A 356 27.38 7.22 30.25
CA LEU A 356 27.14 6.06 29.38
C LEU A 356 25.86 6.26 28.55
N ARG A 357 26.01 6.72 27.30
CA ARG A 357 24.93 6.95 26.34
C ARG A 357 25.13 6.13 25.07
N SER A 358 24.03 5.72 24.42
CA SER A 358 24.09 5.18 23.06
C SER A 358 24.16 6.31 22.02
N GLN A 359 24.73 6.04 20.83
CA GLN A 359 24.74 7.02 19.73
C GLN A 359 23.34 7.57 19.44
N SER A 360 22.33 6.70 19.44
CA SER A 360 20.92 7.03 19.28
C SER A 360 20.31 7.91 20.39
N GLU A 361 20.94 8.02 21.56
CA GLU A 361 20.54 8.98 22.60
C GLU A 361 21.17 10.36 22.34
N ILE A 362 22.40 10.40 21.82
CA ILE A 362 23.12 11.63 21.44
C ILE A 362 22.45 12.28 20.21
N ASP A 363 22.21 11.49 19.16
CA ASP A 363 21.59 11.97 17.91
C ASP A 363 20.17 12.56 18.15
N GLN A 364 19.50 12.15 19.23
CA GLN A 364 18.14 12.57 19.57
C GLN A 364 18.05 13.65 20.65
N GLU A 365 19.17 14.03 21.29
CA GLU A 365 19.19 15.01 22.37
C GLU A 365 18.68 16.40 21.95
N HIS A 366 18.76 16.71 20.65
CA HIS A 366 18.31 17.98 20.07
C HIS A 366 17.04 17.88 19.21
N MET A 367 16.41 16.70 19.08
CA MET A 367 15.22 16.53 18.24
C MET A 367 13.92 16.48 19.04
N LYS A 368 12.92 17.31 18.71
CA LYS A 368 11.56 17.13 19.27
C LYS A 368 10.86 15.95 18.62
N TYR A 369 10.22 15.11 19.42
CA TYR A 369 9.42 13.97 18.93
C TYR A 369 8.34 14.36 17.90
N SER A 370 7.75 15.56 18.02
CA SER A 370 6.80 16.09 17.04
C SER A 370 7.45 16.43 15.70
N GLU A 371 8.64 17.02 15.72
CA GLU A 371 9.41 17.37 14.51
C GLU A 371 9.86 16.10 13.79
N VAL A 372 10.36 15.10 14.53
CA VAL A 372 10.69 13.76 13.97
C VAL A 372 9.48 13.11 13.30
N PHE A 373 8.30 13.17 13.94
CA PHE A 373 7.08 12.58 13.37
C PHE A 373 6.59 13.33 12.11
N PHE A 374 6.59 14.66 12.13
CA PHE A 374 6.20 15.45 10.97
C PHE A 374 7.20 15.31 9.80
N ASP A 375 8.51 15.33 10.07
CA ASP A 375 9.52 15.10 9.03
C ASP A 375 9.39 13.70 8.43
N ALA A 376 9.17 12.66 9.25
CA ALA A 376 9.05 11.29 8.75
C ALA A 376 7.78 11.04 7.89
N ILE A 377 6.78 11.94 7.91
CA ILE A 377 5.60 11.89 7.03
C ILE A 377 5.74 12.85 5.84
N ILE A 378 6.26 14.05 6.05
CA ILE A 378 6.34 15.10 5.02
C ILE A 378 7.56 14.89 4.12
N LYS A 379 8.74 14.57 4.67
CA LYS A 379 9.97 14.40 3.89
C LYS A 379 9.86 13.33 2.80
N PRO A 380 9.21 12.16 2.99
CA PRO A 380 9.09 11.16 1.91
C PRO A 380 8.24 11.61 0.73
N LEU A 381 7.19 12.39 1.00
CA LEU A 381 6.38 13.02 -0.04
C LEU A 381 7.15 14.15 -0.73
N GLU A 382 7.89 14.95 0.03
CA GLU A 382 8.78 15.99 -0.49
C GLU A 382 9.88 15.41 -1.39
N ILE A 383 10.58 14.35 -0.94
CA ILE A 383 11.62 13.65 -1.70
C ILE A 383 11.03 13.05 -2.95
N MET A 384 9.89 12.35 -2.87
CA MET A 384 9.25 11.78 -4.06
C MET A 384 8.89 12.87 -5.10
N MET A 385 8.34 14.01 -4.68
CA MET A 385 7.97 15.08 -5.61
C MET A 385 9.18 15.84 -6.19
N LYS A 386 10.31 15.90 -5.46
CA LYS A 386 11.50 16.67 -5.86
C LYS A 386 12.61 15.82 -6.49
N ASP A 387 12.59 14.51 -6.30
CA ASP A 387 13.58 13.57 -6.85
C ASP A 387 12.95 12.72 -7.97
N PRO A 388 13.30 12.95 -9.24
CA PRO A 388 12.71 12.24 -10.37
C PRO A 388 12.97 10.71 -10.35
N ALA A 389 14.05 10.26 -9.71
CA ALA A 389 14.35 8.83 -9.60
C ALA A 389 13.35 8.15 -8.65
N VAL A 390 13.12 8.76 -7.48
CA VAL A 390 12.12 8.29 -6.51
C VAL A 390 10.71 8.39 -7.10
N ALA A 391 10.36 9.50 -7.74
CA ALA A 391 9.08 9.68 -8.44
C ALA A 391 8.78 8.54 -9.44
N TYR A 392 9.75 8.26 -10.32
CA TYR A 392 9.63 7.17 -11.30
C TYR A 392 9.49 5.80 -10.62
N THR A 393 10.35 5.47 -9.64
CA THR A 393 10.28 4.16 -8.98
C THR A 393 8.96 3.96 -8.25
N ASN A 394 8.39 4.99 -7.62
CA ASN A 394 7.07 4.93 -6.98
C ASN A 394 5.95 4.77 -8.01
N LEU A 395 5.92 5.60 -9.06
CA LEU A 395 4.88 5.54 -10.10
C LEU A 395 4.88 4.19 -10.84
N TYR A 396 6.07 3.67 -11.18
CA TYR A 396 6.19 2.39 -11.88
C TYR A 396 5.88 1.20 -10.96
N SER A 397 6.36 1.22 -9.70
CA SER A 397 5.98 0.21 -8.69
C SER A 397 4.46 0.17 -8.49
N ALA A 398 3.82 1.34 -8.45
CA ALA A 398 2.37 1.46 -8.31
C ALA A 398 1.63 0.91 -9.52
N LEU A 399 2.06 1.25 -10.74
CA LEU A 399 1.50 0.69 -11.98
C LEU A 399 1.59 -0.84 -12.00
N LEU A 400 2.79 -1.40 -11.76
CA LEU A 400 3.01 -2.84 -11.77
C LEU A 400 2.16 -3.58 -10.73
N TYR A 401 1.98 -2.99 -9.55
CA TYR A 401 1.14 -3.55 -8.51
C TYR A 401 -0.35 -3.42 -8.80
N GLY A 402 -0.78 -2.33 -9.43
CA GLY A 402 -2.14 -2.21 -9.97
C GLY A 402 -2.43 -3.28 -11.01
N ILE A 403 -1.52 -3.46 -11.98
CA ILE A 403 -1.62 -4.54 -12.97
C ILE A 403 -1.69 -5.91 -12.27
N TYR A 404 -0.85 -6.15 -11.27
CA TYR A 404 -0.89 -7.39 -10.48
C TYR A 404 -2.24 -7.57 -9.76
N TYR A 405 -2.79 -6.52 -9.16
CA TYR A 405 -4.11 -6.58 -8.51
C TYR A 405 -5.28 -6.71 -9.49
N SER A 406 -5.14 -6.24 -10.74
CA SER A 406 -6.15 -6.46 -11.79
C SER A 406 -6.38 -7.95 -12.08
N PHE A 407 -5.39 -8.82 -11.80
CA PHE A 407 -5.50 -10.25 -12.04
C PHE A 407 -6.52 -10.92 -11.10
N PHE A 408 -6.81 -10.35 -9.92
CA PHE A 408 -7.91 -10.84 -9.06
C PHE A 408 -9.29 -10.72 -9.72
N GLU A 409 -9.49 -9.73 -10.61
CA GLU A 409 -10.72 -9.60 -11.41
C GLU A 409 -10.63 -10.35 -12.75
N ALA A 410 -9.45 -10.38 -13.38
CA ALA A 410 -9.26 -11.10 -14.64
C ALA A 410 -9.39 -12.62 -14.47
N PHE A 411 -8.89 -13.22 -13.38
CA PHE A 411 -8.85 -14.67 -13.21
C PHE A 411 -10.24 -15.31 -13.15
N PRO A 412 -11.23 -14.80 -12.37
CA PRO A 412 -12.60 -15.28 -12.45
C PRO A 412 -13.20 -15.17 -13.86
N LEU A 413 -12.99 -14.04 -14.54
CA LEU A 413 -13.51 -13.82 -15.90
C LEU A 413 -12.92 -14.81 -16.91
N VAL A 414 -11.63 -15.13 -16.81
CA VAL A 414 -10.94 -16.08 -17.69
C VAL A 414 -11.26 -17.52 -17.32
N TYR A 415 -10.93 -17.95 -16.09
CA TYR A 415 -10.96 -19.37 -15.74
C TYR A 415 -12.37 -19.88 -15.48
N VAL A 416 -13.22 -19.13 -14.77
CA VAL A 416 -14.63 -19.51 -14.59
C VAL A 416 -15.45 -19.14 -15.84
N GLY A 417 -15.29 -17.92 -16.36
CA GLY A 417 -16.09 -17.42 -17.48
C GLY A 417 -15.79 -18.06 -18.84
N ILE A 418 -14.52 -18.14 -19.25
CA ILE A 418 -14.12 -18.67 -20.57
C ILE A 418 -13.84 -20.18 -20.52
N TYR A 419 -13.16 -20.65 -19.47
CA TYR A 419 -12.75 -22.06 -19.35
C TYR A 419 -13.70 -22.94 -18.53
N GLY A 420 -14.74 -22.38 -17.89
CA GLY A 420 -15.76 -23.13 -17.17
C GLY A 420 -15.29 -23.79 -15.87
N PHE A 421 -14.17 -23.34 -15.30
CA PHE A 421 -13.62 -23.88 -14.06
C PHE A 421 -14.56 -23.66 -12.87
N ASN A 422 -14.59 -24.60 -11.94
CA ASN A 422 -15.22 -24.39 -10.64
C ASN A 422 -14.37 -23.48 -9.73
N LEU A 423 -14.92 -23.07 -8.58
CA LEU A 423 -14.24 -22.13 -7.68
C LEU A 423 -12.90 -22.70 -7.14
N GLY A 424 -12.84 -23.99 -6.80
CA GLY A 424 -11.60 -24.63 -6.34
C GLY A 424 -10.51 -24.68 -7.42
N GLU A 425 -10.90 -25.01 -8.65
CA GLU A 425 -10.02 -24.96 -9.83
C GLU A 425 -9.51 -23.54 -10.12
N LEU A 426 -10.37 -22.52 -10.03
CA LEU A 426 -9.96 -21.11 -10.05
C LEU A 426 -8.92 -20.83 -8.97
N GLY A 427 -9.15 -21.30 -7.74
CA GLY A 427 -8.19 -21.22 -6.64
C GLY A 427 -6.81 -21.76 -7.02
N LEU A 428 -6.76 -22.96 -7.62
CA LEU A 428 -5.50 -23.57 -8.09
C LEU A 428 -4.76 -22.72 -9.14
N THR A 429 -5.45 -21.90 -9.94
CA THR A 429 -4.76 -21.01 -10.90
C THR A 429 -3.88 -19.95 -10.22
N PHE A 430 -4.18 -19.55 -8.98
CA PHE A 430 -3.33 -18.64 -8.20
C PHE A 430 -2.00 -19.29 -7.75
N VAL A 431 -1.88 -20.63 -7.74
CA VAL A 431 -0.60 -21.32 -7.45
C VAL A 431 0.47 -20.98 -8.51
N THR A 432 0.07 -20.60 -9.72
CA THR A 432 1.00 -20.15 -10.79
C THR A 432 1.82 -18.92 -10.37
N ILE A 433 1.29 -18.09 -9.46
CA ILE A 433 2.00 -16.97 -8.85
C ILE A 433 3.12 -17.48 -7.94
N GLY A 434 2.84 -18.49 -7.11
CA GLY A 434 3.86 -19.14 -6.26
C GLY A 434 4.96 -19.81 -7.09
N VAL A 435 4.60 -20.49 -8.18
CA VAL A 435 5.55 -21.11 -9.13
C VAL A 435 6.45 -20.04 -9.76
N GLY A 436 5.87 -18.95 -10.31
CA GLY A 436 6.64 -17.85 -10.88
C GLY A 436 7.54 -17.15 -9.86
N CYS A 437 7.04 -16.93 -8.64
CA CYS A 437 7.83 -16.39 -7.54
C CYS A 437 9.04 -17.28 -7.23
N THR A 438 8.86 -18.59 -7.05
CA THR A 438 9.97 -19.50 -6.75
C THR A 438 11.00 -19.56 -7.88
N ILE A 439 10.58 -19.58 -9.15
CA ILE A 439 11.51 -19.50 -10.30
C ILE A 439 12.33 -18.22 -10.23
N ALA A 440 11.69 -17.07 -9.98
CA ALA A 440 12.37 -15.78 -9.93
C ALA A 440 13.29 -15.62 -8.72
N VAL A 441 12.91 -16.13 -7.55
CA VAL A 441 13.77 -16.19 -6.34
C VAL A 441 15.02 -17.02 -6.64
N VAL A 442 14.89 -18.19 -7.26
CA VAL A 442 16.02 -19.05 -7.62
C VAL A 442 16.94 -18.34 -8.62
N VAL A 443 16.41 -17.84 -9.74
CA VAL A 443 17.20 -17.15 -10.78
C VAL A 443 17.91 -15.91 -10.20
N TYR A 444 17.21 -15.09 -9.42
CA TYR A 444 17.76 -13.88 -8.83
C TYR A 444 18.86 -14.20 -7.80
N ASN A 445 18.65 -15.17 -6.90
CA ASN A 445 19.66 -15.56 -5.92
C ASN A 445 20.87 -16.27 -6.57
N THR A 446 20.67 -17.03 -7.65
CA THR A 446 21.79 -17.56 -8.45
C THR A 446 22.63 -16.44 -9.06
N TYR A 447 22.00 -15.40 -9.63
CA TYR A 447 22.71 -14.20 -10.11
C TYR A 447 23.46 -13.47 -8.97
N LEU A 448 22.82 -13.30 -7.81
CA LEU A 448 23.45 -12.67 -6.65
C LEU A 448 24.70 -13.43 -6.18
N LEU A 449 24.58 -14.74 -5.97
CA LEU A 449 25.61 -15.56 -5.34
C LEU A 449 26.76 -15.93 -6.30
N LEU A 450 26.49 -16.16 -7.59
CA LEU A 450 27.52 -16.55 -8.55
C LEU A 450 28.22 -15.38 -9.24
N TYR A 451 27.56 -14.23 -9.37
CA TYR A 451 28.11 -13.07 -10.07
C TYR A 451 28.30 -11.87 -9.14
N LEU A 452 27.23 -11.36 -8.54
CA LEU A 452 27.27 -10.03 -7.92
C LEU A 452 28.01 -9.98 -6.58
N VAL A 453 27.90 -11.01 -5.74
CA VAL A 453 28.63 -11.09 -4.46
C VAL A 453 30.13 -11.30 -4.70
N PRO A 454 30.60 -12.26 -5.53
CA PRO A 454 32.01 -12.40 -5.87
C PRO A 454 32.62 -11.14 -6.51
N ASP A 455 31.86 -10.46 -7.38
CA ASP A 455 32.27 -9.22 -8.01
C ASP A 455 32.51 -8.09 -6.99
N ILE A 456 31.61 -7.92 -6.02
CA ILE A 456 31.76 -6.91 -4.95
C ILE A 456 32.92 -7.25 -4.00
N ILE A 457 33.13 -8.54 -3.69
CA ILE A 457 34.28 -8.97 -2.87
C ILE A 457 35.61 -8.63 -3.58
N LYS A 458 35.66 -8.76 -4.92
CA LYS A 458 36.86 -8.48 -5.71
C LYS A 458 37.09 -6.98 -6.00
N ASN A 459 36.02 -6.24 -6.27
CA ASN A 459 36.08 -4.88 -6.85
C ASN A 459 35.54 -3.78 -5.92
N GLY A 460 35.09 -4.14 -4.70
CA GLY A 460 34.44 -3.21 -3.77
C GLY A 460 32.97 -2.95 -4.08
N LEU A 461 32.33 -2.09 -3.28
CA LEU A 461 30.93 -1.71 -3.46
C LEU A 461 30.75 -0.86 -4.72
N ARG A 462 30.02 -1.40 -5.71
CA ARG A 462 29.58 -0.66 -6.90
C ARG A 462 28.43 0.30 -6.59
N ALA A 463 28.24 1.27 -7.48
CA ALA A 463 27.13 2.21 -7.43
C ALA A 463 25.75 1.50 -7.38
N PRO A 464 24.74 2.05 -6.66
CA PRO A 464 23.44 1.41 -6.46
C PRO A 464 22.73 1.00 -7.76
N GLU A 465 22.94 1.75 -8.84
CA GLU A 465 22.36 1.50 -10.17
C GLU A 465 22.77 0.13 -10.74
N HIS A 466 23.93 -0.40 -10.37
CA HIS A 466 24.36 -1.75 -10.78
C HIS A 466 23.45 -2.87 -10.22
N ARG A 467 22.68 -2.59 -9.17
CA ARG A 467 21.67 -3.52 -8.63
C ARG A 467 20.40 -3.62 -9.49
N LEU A 468 20.19 -2.69 -10.42
CA LEU A 468 19.01 -2.63 -11.31
C LEU A 468 19.18 -3.47 -12.59
N VAL A 469 20.37 -4.00 -12.87
CA VAL A 469 20.63 -4.78 -14.10
C VAL A 469 19.63 -5.93 -14.31
N PRO A 470 19.22 -6.72 -13.28
CA PRO A 470 18.18 -7.74 -13.45
C PRO A 470 16.80 -7.16 -13.82
N ALA A 471 16.46 -5.97 -13.31
CA ALA A 471 15.19 -5.31 -13.64
C ALA A 471 15.11 -4.90 -15.12
N LEU A 472 16.24 -4.61 -15.79
CA LEU A 472 16.26 -4.32 -17.24
C LEU A 472 15.71 -5.49 -18.07
N PHE A 473 15.95 -6.73 -17.64
CA PHE A 473 15.35 -7.91 -18.27
C PHE A 473 13.87 -8.03 -17.87
N GLY A 474 13.56 -7.87 -16.58
CA GLY A 474 12.19 -7.93 -16.07
C GLY A 474 11.22 -6.96 -16.76
N VAL A 475 11.60 -5.70 -16.96
CA VAL A 475 10.73 -4.70 -17.61
C VAL A 475 10.43 -5.05 -19.07
N CYS A 476 11.34 -5.77 -19.75
CA CYS A 476 11.15 -6.22 -21.13
C CYS A 476 10.33 -7.52 -21.21
N THR A 477 10.49 -8.44 -20.26
CA THR A 477 9.73 -9.71 -20.24
C THR A 477 8.31 -9.55 -19.71
N LEU A 478 8.04 -8.54 -18.88
CA LEU A 478 6.72 -8.33 -18.29
C LEU A 478 5.60 -8.07 -19.33
N PRO A 479 5.75 -7.13 -20.30
CA PRO A 479 4.77 -6.95 -21.36
C PRO A 479 4.55 -8.21 -22.21
N ALA A 480 5.61 -8.99 -22.47
CA ALA A 480 5.49 -10.25 -23.21
C ALA A 480 4.61 -11.28 -22.47
N GLY A 481 4.78 -11.41 -21.15
CA GLY A 481 3.91 -12.21 -20.30
C GLY A 481 2.46 -11.72 -20.28
N LEU A 482 2.26 -10.38 -20.23
CA LEU A 482 0.92 -9.78 -20.28
C LEU A 482 0.23 -10.07 -21.61
N PHE A 483 0.89 -9.80 -22.75
CA PHE A 483 0.33 -10.11 -24.07
C PHE A 483 0.03 -11.60 -24.23
N MET A 484 0.91 -12.49 -23.73
CA MET A 484 0.66 -13.93 -23.72
C MET A 484 -0.61 -14.25 -22.92
N PHE A 485 -0.74 -13.79 -21.68
CA PHE A 485 -1.96 -14.01 -20.88
C PHE A 485 -3.22 -13.46 -21.56
N GLY A 486 -3.18 -12.20 -22.02
CA GLY A 486 -4.33 -11.52 -22.60
C GLY A 486 -4.89 -12.19 -23.86
N TRP A 487 -4.03 -12.48 -24.84
CA TRP A 487 -4.47 -13.01 -26.14
C TRP A 487 -4.66 -14.54 -26.19
N THR A 488 -4.13 -15.27 -25.20
CA THR A 488 -4.35 -16.72 -25.07
C THR A 488 -5.55 -17.05 -24.18
N SER A 489 -6.09 -16.08 -23.43
CA SER A 489 -7.33 -16.22 -22.66
C SER A 489 -8.57 -16.17 -23.55
N ARG A 490 -8.80 -17.21 -24.36
CA ARG A 490 -9.94 -17.32 -25.28
C ARG A 490 -10.33 -18.78 -25.55
N HIS A 491 -11.59 -19.01 -25.90
CA HIS A 491 -12.04 -20.32 -26.38
C HIS A 491 -11.19 -20.77 -27.59
N GLY A 492 -10.70 -22.01 -27.54
CA GLY A 492 -9.84 -22.60 -28.58
C GLY A 492 -8.33 -22.58 -28.30
N VAL A 493 -7.88 -21.95 -27.22
CA VAL A 493 -6.50 -22.12 -26.69
C VAL A 493 -6.58 -22.90 -25.37
N HIS A 494 -5.58 -23.73 -25.06
CA HIS A 494 -5.56 -24.45 -23.78
C HIS A 494 -5.17 -23.50 -22.64
N TRP A 495 -5.89 -23.54 -21.51
CA TRP A 495 -5.69 -22.68 -20.34
C TRP A 495 -4.25 -22.64 -19.80
N ILE A 496 -3.47 -23.70 -20.06
CA ILE A 496 -2.06 -23.75 -19.64
C ILE A 496 -1.22 -22.61 -20.27
N VAL A 497 -1.57 -22.15 -21.48
CA VAL A 497 -0.82 -21.09 -22.15
C VAL A 497 -1.04 -19.73 -21.46
N SER A 498 -2.26 -19.44 -20.99
CA SER A 498 -2.51 -18.24 -20.19
C SER A 498 -1.80 -18.32 -18.83
N THR A 499 -1.74 -19.49 -18.19
CA THR A 499 -0.99 -19.67 -16.94
C THR A 499 0.53 -19.50 -17.11
N ILE A 500 1.11 -19.89 -18.25
CA ILE A 500 2.52 -19.61 -18.57
C ILE A 500 2.74 -18.09 -18.71
N GLY A 501 1.80 -17.37 -19.33
CA GLY A 501 1.79 -15.91 -19.35
C GLY A 501 1.83 -15.30 -17.94
N VAL A 502 1.00 -15.79 -17.02
CA VAL A 502 1.02 -15.38 -15.59
C VAL A 502 2.39 -15.63 -14.96
N ILE A 503 2.98 -16.81 -15.16
CA ILE A 503 4.31 -17.15 -14.61
C ILE A 503 5.35 -16.13 -15.08
N ILE A 504 5.37 -15.76 -16.36
CA ILE A 504 6.30 -14.75 -16.91
C ILE A 504 6.07 -13.38 -16.28
N VAL A 505 4.80 -12.94 -16.15
CA VAL A 505 4.45 -11.66 -15.50
C VAL A 505 4.93 -11.64 -14.05
N VAL A 506 4.66 -12.69 -13.28
CA VAL A 506 5.03 -12.78 -11.86
C VAL A 506 6.54 -12.85 -11.68
N CYS A 507 7.25 -13.63 -12.51
CA CYS A 507 8.72 -13.67 -12.48
C CYS A 507 9.30 -12.27 -12.70
N SER A 508 8.78 -11.56 -13.71
CA SER A 508 9.24 -10.23 -14.09
C SER A 508 8.94 -9.19 -12.99
N ASN A 509 7.71 -9.20 -12.46
CA ASN A 509 7.30 -8.35 -11.35
C ASN A 509 8.19 -8.56 -10.13
N PHE A 510 8.42 -9.81 -9.71
CA PHE A 510 9.29 -10.13 -8.58
C PHE A 510 10.68 -9.51 -8.73
N VAL A 511 11.32 -9.71 -9.89
CA VAL A 511 12.68 -9.18 -10.14
C VAL A 511 12.69 -7.65 -10.12
N ILE A 512 11.67 -6.99 -10.68
CA ILE A 512 11.58 -5.51 -10.68
C ILE A 512 11.40 -4.99 -9.24
N PHE A 513 10.43 -5.50 -8.47
CA PHE A 513 10.22 -5.09 -7.08
C PHE A 513 11.46 -5.34 -6.22
N GLN A 514 12.10 -6.50 -6.38
CA GLN A 514 13.30 -6.84 -5.64
C GLN A 514 14.46 -5.88 -5.93
N CYS A 515 14.64 -5.46 -7.19
CA CYS A 515 15.65 -4.46 -7.54
C CYS A 515 15.32 -3.07 -6.97
N ILE A 516 14.05 -2.66 -6.97
CA ILE A 516 13.61 -1.36 -6.41
C ILE A 516 13.78 -1.32 -4.88
N PHE A 517 13.38 -2.39 -4.18
CA PHE A 517 13.55 -2.51 -2.72
C PHE A 517 15.01 -2.59 -2.27
N VAL A 518 15.94 -2.98 -3.16
CA VAL A 518 17.40 -2.89 -2.90
C VAL A 518 17.95 -1.51 -3.28
N TYR A 519 17.46 -0.90 -4.36
CA TYR A 519 17.95 0.39 -4.87
C TYR A 519 17.60 1.57 -3.96
N LEU A 520 16.35 1.66 -3.47
CA LEU A 520 15.90 2.79 -2.64
C LEU A 520 16.70 2.94 -1.33
N PRO A 521 16.86 1.89 -0.49
CA PRO A 521 17.67 1.98 0.73
C PRO A 521 19.15 2.31 0.48
N LEU A 522 19.74 1.75 -0.58
CA LEU A 522 21.15 1.99 -0.91
C LEU A 522 21.40 3.40 -1.47
N SER A 523 20.39 4.03 -2.07
CA SER A 523 20.51 5.36 -2.67
C SER A 523 20.23 6.49 -1.67
N TYR A 524 19.40 6.23 -0.64
CA TYR A 524 18.93 7.22 0.34
C TYR A 524 18.89 6.64 1.78
N PRO A 525 20.03 6.17 2.32
CA PRO A 525 20.06 5.38 3.57
C PRO A 525 19.38 6.08 4.75
N ARG A 526 19.56 7.40 4.89
CA ARG A 526 18.97 8.24 5.95
C ARG A 526 17.43 8.27 5.95
N TYR A 527 16.78 8.02 4.82
CA TYR A 527 15.33 8.14 4.66
C TYR A 527 14.67 6.81 4.29
N THR A 528 15.32 5.68 4.58
CA THR A 528 14.94 4.35 4.09
C THR A 528 13.50 3.93 4.41
N ALA A 529 13.09 3.81 5.69
CA ALA A 529 11.74 3.31 6.01
C ALA A 529 10.66 4.31 5.58
N SER A 530 10.97 5.59 5.74
CA SER A 530 10.25 6.75 5.22
C SER A 530 9.92 6.63 3.71
N LEU A 531 10.91 6.35 2.86
CA LEU A 531 10.73 6.18 1.41
C LEU A 531 9.97 4.89 1.05
N LEU A 532 10.21 3.80 1.78
CA LEU A 532 9.48 2.54 1.60
C LEU A 532 8.00 2.67 2.00
N ALA A 533 7.68 3.43 3.05
CA ALA A 533 6.30 3.75 3.44
C ALA A 533 5.58 4.61 2.40
N SER A 534 6.27 5.60 1.82
CA SER A 534 5.76 6.37 0.67
C SER A 534 5.51 5.46 -0.54
N ASN A 535 6.47 4.61 -0.91
CA ASN A 535 6.31 3.63 -1.99
C ASN A 535 5.09 2.73 -1.77
N ASP A 536 4.90 2.18 -0.56
CA ASP A 536 3.76 1.34 -0.20
C ASP A 536 2.42 2.10 -0.28
N LEU A 537 2.37 3.36 0.17
CA LEU A 537 1.17 4.20 0.04
C LEU A 537 0.74 4.35 -1.43
N PHE A 538 1.62 4.84 -2.30
CA PHE A 538 1.29 5.06 -3.72
C PHE A 538 0.94 3.75 -4.41
N ARG A 539 1.70 2.69 -4.10
CA ARG A 539 1.48 1.36 -4.63
C ARG A 539 0.09 0.81 -4.24
N SER A 540 -0.29 0.99 -2.99
CA SER A 540 -1.57 0.53 -2.45
C SER A 540 -2.75 1.35 -2.96
N LEU A 541 -2.67 2.68 -2.93
CA LEU A 541 -3.74 3.55 -3.45
C LEU A 541 -4.02 3.29 -4.93
N PHE A 542 -2.96 3.09 -5.74
CA PHE A 542 -3.13 2.76 -7.15
C PHE A 542 -3.74 1.36 -7.35
N ALA A 543 -3.33 0.35 -6.57
CA ALA A 543 -3.93 -0.98 -6.63
C ALA A 543 -5.39 -0.98 -6.16
N ALA A 544 -5.74 -0.23 -5.13
CA ALA A 544 -7.13 -0.07 -4.67
C ALA A 544 -8.01 0.55 -5.76
N GLY A 545 -7.55 1.62 -6.42
CA GLY A 545 -8.21 2.17 -7.61
C GLY A 545 -8.31 1.15 -8.75
N THR A 546 -7.24 0.40 -9.00
CA THR A 546 -7.18 -0.60 -10.08
C THR A 546 -8.16 -1.75 -9.84
N VAL A 547 -8.30 -2.25 -8.61
CA VAL A 547 -9.31 -3.27 -8.25
C VAL A 547 -10.72 -2.80 -8.61
N ILE A 548 -11.04 -1.52 -8.35
CA ILE A 548 -12.37 -0.95 -8.61
C ILE A 548 -12.65 -0.83 -10.13
N PHE A 549 -11.68 -0.40 -10.96
CA PHE A 549 -11.91 -0.24 -12.40
C PHE A 549 -11.60 -1.47 -13.27
N SER A 550 -10.84 -2.45 -12.77
CA SER A 550 -10.37 -3.59 -13.58
C SER A 550 -11.51 -4.40 -14.17
N ARG A 551 -12.52 -4.72 -13.36
CA ARG A 551 -13.67 -5.52 -13.79
C ARG A 551 -14.48 -4.86 -14.91
N PRO A 552 -14.98 -3.61 -14.79
CA PRO A 552 -15.68 -2.96 -15.90
C PRO A 552 -14.78 -2.73 -17.12
N MET A 553 -13.48 -2.51 -16.94
CA MET A 553 -12.53 -2.48 -18.06
C MET A 553 -12.50 -3.81 -18.82
N PHE A 554 -12.34 -4.95 -18.13
CA PHE A 554 -12.29 -6.27 -18.77
C PHE A 554 -13.63 -6.72 -19.35
N VAL A 555 -14.76 -6.32 -18.75
CA VAL A 555 -16.10 -6.62 -19.30
C VAL A 555 -16.38 -5.80 -20.58
N ASN A 556 -15.98 -4.52 -20.62
CA ASN A 556 -16.28 -3.65 -21.76
C ASN A 556 -15.28 -3.79 -22.92
N LEU A 557 -13.98 -3.98 -22.64
CA LEU A 557 -12.93 -4.11 -23.67
C LEU A 557 -12.62 -5.58 -24.01
N GLY A 558 -13.03 -6.54 -23.18
CA GLY A 558 -12.54 -7.91 -23.22
C GLY A 558 -11.14 -8.07 -22.61
N ILE A 559 -10.79 -9.31 -22.28
CA ILE A 559 -9.51 -9.64 -21.61
C ILE A 559 -8.30 -9.29 -22.49
N GLY A 560 -8.29 -9.67 -23.77
CA GLY A 560 -7.17 -9.41 -24.68
C GLY A 560 -6.82 -7.92 -24.82
N PRO A 561 -7.77 -7.06 -25.25
CA PRO A 561 -7.55 -5.62 -25.36
C PRO A 561 -7.31 -4.94 -24.00
N GLY A 562 -8.03 -5.32 -22.94
CA GLY A 562 -7.82 -4.77 -21.59
C GLY A 562 -6.42 -5.05 -21.05
N ILE A 563 -5.92 -6.28 -21.17
CA ILE A 563 -4.54 -6.63 -20.79
C ILE A 563 -3.51 -5.97 -21.73
N SER A 564 -3.85 -5.78 -23.02
CA SER A 564 -2.97 -5.08 -23.96
C SER A 564 -2.78 -3.60 -23.61
N LEU A 565 -3.82 -2.93 -23.10
CA LEU A 565 -3.71 -1.57 -22.55
C LEU A 565 -2.75 -1.53 -21.36
N LEU A 566 -2.89 -2.47 -20.41
CA LEU A 566 -1.99 -2.60 -19.26
C LEU A 566 -0.54 -2.92 -19.69
N ALA A 567 -0.35 -3.76 -20.70
CA ALA A 567 0.97 -4.07 -21.27
C ALA A 567 1.60 -2.83 -21.94
N GLY A 568 0.82 -2.04 -22.68
CA GLY A 568 1.27 -0.78 -23.27
C GLY A 568 1.71 0.24 -22.22
N LEU A 569 0.97 0.38 -21.12
CA LEU A 569 1.38 1.21 -19.98
C LEU A 569 2.66 0.68 -19.33
N ALA A 570 2.79 -0.65 -19.15
CA ALA A 570 3.98 -1.26 -18.60
C ALA A 570 5.23 -1.04 -19.47
N CYS A 571 5.09 -1.00 -20.81
CA CYS A 571 6.18 -0.66 -21.73
C CYS A 571 6.76 0.74 -21.51
N ALA A 572 5.96 1.73 -21.06
CA ALA A 572 6.49 3.06 -20.72
C ALA A 572 7.52 2.98 -19.58
N GLY A 573 7.36 2.01 -18.67
CA GLY A 573 8.32 1.73 -17.61
C GLY A 573 9.68 1.23 -18.10
N VAL A 574 9.77 0.60 -19.28
CA VAL A 574 11.03 0.13 -19.86
C VAL A 574 11.99 1.32 -20.06
N VAL A 575 11.51 2.38 -20.70
CA VAL A 575 12.32 3.59 -20.99
C VAL A 575 12.86 4.18 -19.69
N GLY A 576 12.00 4.32 -18.67
CA GLY A 576 12.40 4.86 -17.37
C GLY A 576 13.44 4.00 -16.64
N MET A 577 13.33 2.67 -16.68
CA MET A 577 14.29 1.78 -16.01
C MET A 577 15.67 1.83 -16.67
N PHE A 578 15.72 1.85 -18.01
CA PHE A 578 16.96 2.02 -18.76
C PHE A 578 17.59 3.41 -18.54
N LEU A 579 16.76 4.47 -18.45
CA LEU A 579 17.23 5.82 -18.16
C LEU A 579 17.78 5.94 -16.74
N LEU A 580 17.11 5.33 -15.75
CA LEU A 580 17.55 5.32 -14.37
C LEU A 580 18.81 4.46 -14.17
N TRP A 581 18.97 3.36 -14.91
CA TRP A 581 20.23 2.60 -14.93
C TRP A 581 21.41 3.39 -15.52
N ARG A 582 21.20 4.15 -16.61
CA ARG A 582 22.28 4.93 -17.26
C ARG A 582 22.59 6.27 -16.60
N ILE A 583 21.57 6.97 -16.11
CA ILE A 583 21.64 8.38 -15.67
C ILE A 583 21.32 8.52 -14.16
N GLY A 584 20.95 7.44 -13.47
CA GLY A 584 20.61 7.44 -12.04
C GLY A 584 21.65 8.11 -11.16
N GLY A 585 22.95 7.84 -11.39
CA GLY A 585 24.03 8.50 -10.66
C GLY A 585 24.06 10.02 -10.83
N MET A 586 23.70 10.54 -12.02
CA MET A 586 23.63 11.98 -12.29
C MET A 586 22.37 12.61 -11.68
N LEU A 587 21.23 11.90 -11.73
CA LEU A 587 19.99 12.30 -11.06
C LEU A 587 20.20 12.38 -9.55
N ARG A 588 20.83 11.35 -8.97
CA ARG A 588 21.17 11.24 -7.55
C ARG A 588 22.17 12.33 -7.12
N ALA A 589 23.20 12.61 -7.91
CA ALA A 589 24.16 13.70 -7.64
C ALA A 589 23.54 15.10 -7.68
N ARG A 590 22.41 15.30 -8.38
CA ARG A 590 21.63 16.55 -8.36
C ARG A 590 20.60 16.62 -7.23
N SER A 591 20.34 15.50 -6.54
CA SER A 591 19.38 15.42 -5.46
C SER A 591 19.97 15.91 -4.14
N LYS A 592 19.31 16.91 -3.53
CA LYS A 592 19.68 17.42 -2.20
C LYS A 592 19.49 16.39 -1.08
N PHE A 593 18.87 15.25 -1.36
CA PHE A 593 18.49 14.22 -0.39
C PHE A 593 19.37 12.97 -0.43
N ALA A 594 20.22 12.83 -1.46
CA ALA A 594 21.08 11.67 -1.65
C ALA A 594 22.50 11.82 -1.05
N VAL A 595 22.76 12.95 -0.38
CA VAL A 595 24.06 13.26 0.21
C VAL A 595 24.25 12.46 1.50
N GLY A 596 25.16 11.49 1.44
CA GLY A 596 25.80 10.78 2.54
C GLY A 596 27.25 10.53 2.17
#